data_AF-A0A4Z2BV76-F1
#
_entry.id   AF-A0A4Z2BV76-F1
#
_cell.length_a   1.000
_cell.length_b   1.000
_cell.length_c   1.000
_cell.angle_alpha   90.00
_cell.angle_beta   90.00
_cell.angle_gamma   90.00
#
_symmetry.space_group_name_H-M   'P 1'
#
loop_
_entity.id
_entity.type
_entity.pdbx_description
1 polymer ?
#
loop_
_entity_poly.entity_id
_entity_poly.type
_entity_poly.pdbx_seq_one_letter_code
_entity_poly.pdbx_strand_id
1 'polypeptide(L)'
;MEGLEMSAMIPALQELASASAAEYDQAAQKPRQILCQFIDQILSDVDVVALGLSKKSSSEPACVMLLDFVQHIIKSSSLMFSNPACQPVEYPDTTQSCIDFTKWVASRLLRVASAPDCSMIHERVSAVLCSLLHTVIARAPVICGCLTQELIFLAQELSNILAAHIARLAGNGHVVGADSQNQWPVTLQCFSIAPVCSSSYLTPSSLVLSSPAALETLSAVTLGVITDILRAVVSQRDVSVVWETACSFLANGNARLQKLSLVILRRSVELGGFPKRQGHRFFAAYLYLLRIPLRHGPRRQQSLRRGAAKANALRVSFVRMLATHTLSPSTSRGCLSASALWEEQVSTLEARWLNPCARCSPTCCLMATFIKMLHF
;
A
#
# COMPACT_ATOMS: atom_id res chain seq x y z
N MET A 1 -25.01 -11.33 -24.45
CA MET A 1 -23.55 -11.23 -24.62
C MET A 1 -23.06 -12.66 -24.78
N GLU A 2 -22.71 -13.06 -26.00
CA GLU A 2 -22.13 -14.38 -26.25
C GLU A 2 -20.82 -14.48 -25.45
N GLY A 3 -20.65 -15.54 -24.67
CA GLY A 3 -19.45 -15.73 -23.85
C GLY A 3 -18.24 -15.89 -24.78
N LEU A 4 -17.23 -15.02 -24.65
CA LEU A 4 -16.00 -15.24 -25.40
C LEU A 4 -15.24 -16.41 -24.77
N GLU A 5 -14.84 -17.34 -25.61
CA GLU A 5 -14.09 -18.51 -25.18
C GLU A 5 -12.61 -18.17 -24.96
N MET A 6 -11.98 -18.86 -24.00
CA MET A 6 -10.55 -18.77 -23.71
C MET A 6 -9.68 -19.08 -24.96
N SER A 7 -10.21 -19.90 -25.86
CA SER A 7 -9.62 -20.26 -27.17
C SER A 7 -9.41 -19.05 -28.09
N ALA A 8 -10.25 -18.02 -27.96
CA ALA A 8 -10.16 -16.81 -28.77
C ALA A 8 -9.07 -15.84 -28.30
N MET A 9 -8.46 -16.07 -27.13
CA MET A 9 -7.43 -15.18 -26.59
C MET A 9 -6.18 -15.19 -27.46
N ILE A 10 -5.64 -16.37 -27.80
CA ILE A 10 -4.36 -16.47 -28.53
C ILE A 10 -4.43 -15.77 -29.90
N PRO A 11 -5.46 -16.01 -30.75
CA PRO A 11 -5.59 -15.28 -32.01
C PRO A 11 -5.73 -13.77 -31.81
N ALA A 12 -6.49 -13.33 -30.79
CA ALA A 12 -6.67 -11.91 -30.51
C ALA A 12 -5.38 -11.22 -30.04
N LEU A 13 -4.53 -11.93 -29.30
CA LEU A 13 -3.20 -11.44 -28.91
C LEU A 13 -2.24 -11.36 -30.11
N GLN A 14 -2.31 -12.31 -31.04
CA GLN A 14 -1.52 -12.27 -32.27
C GLN A 14 -1.92 -11.09 -33.16
N GLU A 15 -3.23 -10.85 -33.31
CA GLU A 15 -3.77 -9.69 -34.02
C GLU A 15 -3.26 -8.37 -33.41
N LEU A 16 -3.34 -8.24 -32.08
CA LEU A 16 -2.82 -7.08 -31.34
C LEU A 16 -1.30 -6.88 -31.54
N ALA A 17 -0.53 -7.97 -31.57
CA ALA A 17 0.92 -7.88 -31.79
C ALA A 17 1.28 -7.42 -33.21
N SER A 18 0.41 -7.66 -34.19
CA SER A 18 0.58 -7.21 -35.58
C SER A 18 0.02 -5.82 -35.87
N ALA A 19 -0.78 -5.25 -34.97
CA ALA A 19 -1.47 -3.99 -35.18
C ALA A 19 -0.52 -2.79 -35.21
N SER A 20 -0.79 -1.84 -36.10
CA SER A 20 -0.13 -0.53 -36.09
C SER A 20 -0.64 0.36 -34.94
N ALA A 21 0.02 1.49 -34.69
CA ALA A 21 -0.44 2.46 -33.68
C ALA A 21 -1.85 2.99 -33.96
N ALA A 22 -2.26 3.09 -35.23
CA ALA A 22 -3.59 3.55 -35.63
C ALA A 22 -4.69 2.50 -35.40
N GLU A 23 -4.35 1.22 -35.53
CA GLU A 23 -5.31 0.10 -35.38
C GLU A 23 -5.33 -0.46 -33.96
N TYR A 24 -4.38 -0.04 -33.12
CA TYR A 24 -4.15 -0.57 -31.79
C TYR A 24 -5.41 -0.60 -30.92
N ASP A 25 -6.17 0.49 -30.87
CA ASP A 25 -7.34 0.57 -29.99
C ASP A 25 -8.42 -0.45 -30.36
N GLN A 26 -8.61 -0.71 -31.66
CA GLN A 26 -9.54 -1.73 -32.12
C GLN A 26 -9.01 -3.13 -31.82
N ALA A 27 -7.74 -3.39 -32.13
CA ALA A 27 -7.12 -4.70 -31.91
C ALA A 27 -7.02 -5.06 -30.42
N ALA A 28 -6.88 -4.07 -29.53
CA ALA A 28 -6.76 -4.29 -28.09
C ALA A 28 -8.09 -4.63 -27.42
N GLN A 29 -9.24 -4.28 -28.01
CA GLN A 29 -10.55 -4.47 -27.39
C GLN A 29 -10.87 -5.95 -27.14
N LYS A 30 -10.71 -6.81 -28.15
CA LYS A 30 -11.07 -8.22 -28.06
C LYS A 30 -10.29 -8.96 -26.95
N PRO A 31 -8.95 -8.93 -26.89
CA PRO A 31 -8.24 -9.61 -25.81
C PRO A 31 -8.54 -9.00 -24.43
N ARG A 32 -8.77 -7.68 -24.33
CA ARG A 32 -9.18 -7.02 -23.08
C ARG A 32 -10.56 -7.50 -22.62
N GLN A 33 -11.52 -7.60 -23.53
CA GLN A 33 -12.87 -8.11 -23.25
C GLN A 33 -12.83 -9.55 -22.72
N ILE A 34 -12.07 -10.43 -23.37
CA ILE A 34 -11.88 -11.82 -22.93
C ILE A 34 -11.34 -11.84 -21.51
N LEU A 35 -10.28 -11.07 -21.23
CA LEU A 35 -9.68 -11.02 -19.89
C LEU A 35 -10.65 -10.48 -18.84
N CYS A 36 -11.38 -9.41 -19.15
CA CYS A 36 -12.39 -8.84 -18.26
C CYS A 36 -13.48 -9.88 -17.92
N GLN A 37 -13.96 -10.64 -18.90
CA GLN A 37 -14.97 -11.67 -18.68
C GLN A 37 -14.48 -12.76 -17.73
N PHE A 38 -13.26 -13.25 -17.90
CA PHE A 38 -12.69 -14.25 -16.99
C PHE A 38 -12.48 -13.71 -15.57
N ILE A 39 -11.97 -12.48 -15.45
CA ILE A 39 -11.81 -11.82 -14.16
C ILE A 39 -13.17 -11.63 -13.48
N ASP A 40 -14.18 -11.15 -14.20
CA ASP A 40 -15.50 -10.94 -13.62
C ASP A 40 -16.20 -12.25 -13.27
N GLN A 41 -16.06 -13.29 -14.09
CA GLN A 41 -16.66 -14.60 -13.82
C GLN A 41 -16.07 -15.27 -12.58
N ILE A 42 -14.77 -15.12 -12.34
CA ILE A 42 -14.05 -15.87 -11.30
C ILE A 42 -13.81 -15.04 -10.03
N LEU A 43 -13.56 -13.73 -10.15
CA LEU A 43 -13.13 -12.87 -9.02
C LEU A 43 -14.17 -11.84 -8.57
N SER A 44 -15.32 -11.71 -9.24
CA SER A 44 -16.33 -10.71 -8.82
C SER A 44 -16.92 -11.01 -7.45
N ASP A 45 -17.28 -12.27 -7.22
CA ASP A 45 -17.85 -12.74 -5.96
C ASP A 45 -16.75 -13.30 -5.06
N VAL A 46 -16.26 -12.45 -4.15
CA VAL A 46 -15.17 -12.78 -3.24
C VAL A 46 -15.55 -13.87 -2.22
N ASP A 47 -16.83 -14.04 -1.91
CA ASP A 47 -17.30 -15.08 -0.99
C ASP A 47 -17.25 -16.45 -1.67
N VAL A 48 -17.62 -16.51 -2.96
CA VAL A 48 -17.45 -17.72 -3.79
C VAL A 48 -15.96 -18.07 -3.95
N VAL A 49 -15.08 -17.08 -4.12
CA VAL A 49 -13.63 -17.28 -4.16
C VAL A 49 -13.13 -17.87 -2.84
N ALA A 50 -13.50 -17.27 -1.71
CA ALA A 50 -13.13 -17.77 -0.38
C ALA A 50 -13.62 -19.21 -0.14
N LEU A 51 -14.87 -19.50 -0.54
CA LEU A 51 -15.42 -20.85 -0.46
C LEU A 51 -14.63 -21.82 -1.35
N GLY A 52 -14.25 -21.42 -2.56
CA GLY A 52 -13.41 -22.21 -3.45
C GLY A 52 -12.02 -22.53 -2.87
N LEU A 53 -11.42 -21.56 -2.18
CA LEU A 53 -10.12 -21.73 -1.51
C LEU A 53 -10.19 -22.63 -0.27
N SER A 54 -11.31 -22.65 0.45
CA SER A 54 -11.48 -23.47 1.65
C SER A 54 -11.76 -24.96 1.37
N LYS A 55 -12.23 -25.28 0.16
CA LYS A 55 -12.47 -26.67 -0.26
C LYS A 55 -11.14 -27.42 -0.40
N LYS A 56 -10.99 -28.51 0.36
CA LYS A 56 -9.88 -29.46 0.17
C LYS A 56 -10.15 -30.31 -1.08
N SER A 57 -9.88 -29.77 -2.26
CA SER A 57 -9.85 -30.51 -3.52
C SER A 57 -8.42 -30.91 -3.89
N SER A 58 -8.27 -31.98 -4.69
CA SER A 58 -6.98 -32.31 -5.32
C SER A 58 -6.63 -31.39 -6.48
N SER A 59 -7.62 -30.71 -7.07
CA SER A 59 -7.47 -29.73 -8.15
C SER A 59 -7.17 -28.33 -7.62
N GLU A 60 -6.34 -27.58 -8.35
CA GLU A 60 -6.04 -26.17 -8.05
C GLU A 60 -7.30 -25.29 -8.21
N PRO A 61 -7.56 -24.33 -7.30
CA PRO A 61 -8.74 -23.47 -7.41
C PRO A 61 -8.68 -22.56 -8.65
N ALA A 62 -9.84 -22.34 -9.29
CA ALA A 62 -9.94 -21.54 -10.51
C ALA A 62 -9.40 -20.11 -10.37
N CYS A 63 -9.58 -19.48 -9.20
CA CYS A 63 -9.03 -18.15 -8.91
C CYS A 63 -7.50 -18.13 -8.93
N VAL A 64 -6.86 -19.23 -8.51
CA VAL A 64 -5.40 -19.35 -8.52
C VAL A 64 -4.88 -19.49 -9.95
N MET A 65 -5.48 -20.40 -10.72
CA MET A 65 -5.15 -20.56 -12.14
C MET A 65 -5.35 -19.25 -12.93
N LEU A 66 -6.42 -18.50 -12.64
CA LEU A 66 -6.67 -17.21 -13.26
C LEU A 66 -5.58 -16.18 -12.91
N LEU A 67 -5.14 -16.10 -11.64
CA LEU A 67 -4.09 -15.17 -11.25
C LEU A 67 -2.77 -15.49 -11.98
N ASP A 68 -2.42 -16.76 -12.10
CA ASP A 68 -1.23 -17.19 -12.84
C ASP A 68 -1.36 -16.87 -14.33
N PHE A 69 -2.55 -17.05 -14.91
CA PHE A 69 -2.85 -16.66 -16.28
C PHE A 69 -2.75 -15.14 -16.50
N VAL A 70 -3.36 -14.32 -15.63
CA VAL A 70 -3.26 -12.86 -15.69
C VAL A 70 -1.81 -12.42 -15.58
N GLN A 71 -1.04 -13.01 -14.66
CA GLN A 71 0.38 -12.71 -14.52
C GLN A 71 1.18 -13.09 -15.77
N HIS A 72 0.85 -14.21 -16.41
CA HIS A 72 1.45 -14.59 -17.68
C HIS A 72 1.15 -13.56 -18.76
N ILE A 73 -0.12 -13.18 -18.95
CA ILE A 73 -0.55 -12.18 -19.94
C ILE A 73 0.15 -10.84 -19.75
N ILE A 74 0.29 -10.36 -18.51
CA ILE A 74 1.04 -9.14 -18.19
C ILE A 74 2.47 -9.21 -18.72
N LYS A 75 3.14 -10.35 -18.52
CA LYS A 75 4.54 -10.54 -18.91
C LYS A 75 4.72 -10.78 -20.41
N SER A 76 3.90 -11.64 -21.01
CA SER A 76 4.04 -12.08 -22.41
C SER A 76 3.33 -11.17 -23.41
N SER A 77 2.29 -10.44 -22.99
CA SER A 77 1.42 -9.63 -23.85
C SER A 77 1.12 -8.26 -23.25
N SER A 78 2.18 -7.59 -22.78
CA SER A 78 2.11 -6.25 -22.18
C SER A 78 1.52 -5.16 -23.08
N LEU A 79 1.46 -5.37 -24.40
CA LEU A 79 0.73 -4.51 -25.34
C LEU A 79 -0.76 -4.37 -24.97
N MET A 80 -1.36 -5.31 -24.27
CA MET A 80 -2.72 -5.16 -23.76
C MET A 80 -2.89 -4.00 -22.78
N PHE A 81 -1.84 -3.65 -22.05
CA PHE A 81 -1.88 -2.65 -20.97
C PHE A 81 -1.29 -1.31 -21.40
N SER A 82 -0.42 -1.31 -22.41
CA SER A 82 0.18 -0.09 -22.95
C SER A 82 0.81 -0.35 -24.32
N ASN A 83 0.60 0.55 -25.27
CA ASN A 83 1.38 0.58 -26.50
C ASN A 83 2.47 1.67 -26.43
N PRO A 84 3.76 1.33 -26.37
CA PRO A 84 4.83 2.33 -26.37
C PRO A 84 4.92 3.13 -27.68
N ALA A 85 4.33 2.65 -28.77
CA ALA A 85 4.26 3.38 -30.03
C ALA A 85 3.19 4.50 -30.02
N CYS A 86 2.22 4.44 -29.11
CA CYS A 86 1.18 5.47 -28.96
C CYS A 86 1.67 6.55 -28.00
N GLN A 87 2.18 7.67 -28.52
CA GLN A 87 2.59 8.78 -27.67
C GLN A 87 1.36 9.46 -27.04
N PRO A 88 1.39 9.83 -25.73
CA PRO A 88 0.23 10.41 -25.06
C PRO A 88 -0.34 11.68 -25.69
N VAL A 89 0.52 12.48 -26.35
CA VAL A 89 0.11 13.73 -27.01
C VAL A 89 -0.63 13.46 -28.32
N GLU A 90 -0.22 12.42 -29.06
CA GLU A 90 -0.78 12.07 -30.36
C GLU A 90 -2.02 11.17 -30.21
N TYR A 91 -2.03 10.32 -29.18
CA TYR A 91 -3.08 9.32 -28.92
C TYR A 91 -3.60 9.44 -27.47
N PRO A 92 -4.26 10.56 -27.11
CA PRO A 92 -4.76 10.77 -25.75
C PRO A 92 -5.86 9.78 -25.37
N ASP A 93 -6.78 9.47 -26.29
CA ASP A 93 -7.89 8.54 -26.04
C ASP A 93 -7.40 7.10 -25.84
N THR A 94 -6.44 6.65 -26.66
CA THR A 94 -5.75 5.36 -26.51
C THR A 94 -5.05 5.26 -25.16
N THR A 95 -4.35 6.33 -24.76
CA THR A 95 -3.64 6.39 -23.48
C THR A 95 -4.63 6.31 -22.33
N GLN A 96 -5.74 7.04 -22.40
CA GLN A 96 -6.80 6.98 -21.40
C GLN A 96 -7.44 5.59 -21.33
N SER A 97 -7.72 4.94 -22.46
CA SER A 97 -8.25 3.56 -22.50
C SER A 97 -7.29 2.58 -21.83
N CYS A 98 -5.98 2.72 -22.06
CA CYS A 98 -4.96 1.91 -21.39
C CYS A 98 -4.92 2.16 -19.87
N ILE A 99 -5.04 3.42 -19.44
CA ILE A 99 -5.14 3.78 -18.02
C ILE A 99 -6.37 3.14 -17.39
N ASP A 100 -7.54 3.30 -18.00
CA ASP A 100 -8.81 2.78 -17.51
C ASP A 100 -8.79 1.26 -17.40
N PHE A 101 -8.30 0.57 -18.43
CA PHE A 101 -8.18 -0.89 -18.41
C PHE A 101 -7.21 -1.37 -17.34
N THR A 102 -6.02 -0.75 -17.23
CA THR A 102 -5.02 -1.15 -16.24
C THR A 102 -5.50 -0.88 -14.82
N LYS A 103 -6.15 0.27 -14.60
CA LYS A 103 -6.81 0.62 -13.35
C LYS A 103 -7.93 -0.36 -13.01
N TRP A 104 -8.70 -0.80 -14.00
CA TRP A 104 -9.76 -1.80 -13.83
C TRP A 104 -9.21 -3.13 -13.34
N VAL A 105 -8.16 -3.65 -13.99
CA VAL A 105 -7.51 -4.91 -13.58
C VAL A 105 -6.96 -4.79 -12.16
N ALA A 106 -6.27 -3.69 -11.84
CA ALA A 106 -5.75 -3.45 -10.51
C ALA A 106 -6.87 -3.38 -9.45
N SER A 107 -7.99 -2.70 -9.75
CA SER A 107 -9.16 -2.60 -8.86
C SER A 107 -9.76 -3.97 -8.56
N ARG A 108 -9.92 -4.85 -9.56
CA ARG A 108 -10.44 -6.21 -9.37
C ARG A 108 -9.53 -7.07 -8.49
N LEU A 109 -8.22 -6.97 -8.68
CA LEU A 109 -7.22 -7.62 -7.84
C LEU A 109 -7.25 -7.09 -6.39
N LEU A 110 -7.36 -5.77 -6.21
CA LEU A 110 -7.45 -5.13 -4.89
C LEU A 110 -8.73 -5.51 -4.15
N ARG A 111 -9.84 -5.77 -4.84
CA ARG A 111 -11.05 -6.30 -4.19
C ARG A 111 -10.79 -7.66 -3.53
N VAL A 112 -10.11 -8.57 -4.22
CA VAL A 112 -9.74 -9.87 -3.64
C VAL A 112 -8.79 -9.68 -2.45
N ALA A 113 -7.86 -8.71 -2.51
CA ALA A 113 -6.99 -8.36 -1.39
C ALA A 113 -7.74 -7.79 -0.16
N SER A 114 -8.88 -7.14 -0.38
CA SER A 114 -9.77 -6.67 0.70
C SER A 114 -10.60 -7.78 1.34
N ALA A 115 -10.66 -8.98 0.76
CA ALA A 115 -11.37 -10.12 1.36
C ALA A 115 -10.44 -10.89 2.33
N PRO A 116 -10.66 -10.85 3.65
CA PRO A 116 -9.77 -11.49 4.62
C PRO A 116 -9.75 -13.02 4.49
N ASP A 117 -10.88 -13.62 4.10
CA ASP A 117 -11.00 -15.07 3.89
C ASP A 117 -10.24 -15.56 2.64
N CYS A 118 -9.80 -14.63 1.78
CA CYS A 118 -8.92 -14.92 0.63
C CYS A 118 -7.43 -14.78 0.97
N SER A 119 -7.04 -14.75 2.24
CA SER A 119 -5.65 -14.50 2.68
C SER A 119 -4.60 -15.42 2.04
N MET A 120 -4.95 -16.66 1.69
CA MET A 120 -4.05 -17.63 1.05
C MET A 120 -3.55 -17.19 -0.33
N ILE A 121 -4.27 -16.30 -1.03
CA ILE A 121 -3.89 -15.83 -2.37
C ILE A 121 -3.39 -14.38 -2.39
N HIS A 122 -3.38 -13.68 -1.25
CA HIS A 122 -2.97 -12.27 -1.18
C HIS A 122 -1.52 -12.04 -1.65
N GLU A 123 -0.61 -12.98 -1.39
CA GLU A 123 0.77 -12.89 -1.91
C GLU A 123 0.82 -13.00 -3.43
N ARG A 124 0.03 -13.91 -4.02
CA ARG A 124 -0.08 -14.02 -5.48
C ARG A 124 -0.70 -12.76 -6.08
N VAL A 125 -1.79 -12.25 -5.51
CA VAL A 125 -2.41 -10.98 -5.91
C VAL A 125 -1.40 -9.83 -5.89
N SER A 126 -0.60 -9.73 -4.81
CA SER A 126 0.46 -8.73 -4.70
C SER A 126 1.51 -8.89 -5.80
N ALA A 127 1.94 -10.13 -6.09
CA ALA A 127 2.91 -10.41 -7.15
C ALA A 127 2.38 -10.06 -8.56
N VAL A 128 1.08 -10.29 -8.82
CA VAL A 128 0.43 -9.88 -10.08
C VAL A 128 0.38 -8.36 -10.19
N LEU A 129 -0.03 -7.65 -9.14
CA LEU A 129 -0.03 -6.17 -9.09
C LEU A 129 1.36 -5.59 -9.31
N CYS A 130 2.38 -6.12 -8.62
CA CYS A 130 3.77 -5.72 -8.82
C CYS A 130 4.22 -5.98 -10.27
N SER A 131 3.89 -7.15 -10.84
CA SER A 131 4.23 -7.47 -12.24
C SER A 131 3.57 -6.48 -13.21
N LEU A 132 2.32 -6.10 -12.97
CA LEU A 132 1.59 -5.11 -13.76
C LEU A 132 2.29 -3.75 -13.72
N LEU A 133 2.61 -3.29 -12.51
CA LEU A 133 3.27 -2.00 -12.30
C LEU A 133 4.66 -1.96 -12.93
N HIS A 134 5.50 -2.97 -12.71
CA HIS A 134 6.84 -3.04 -13.33
C HIS A 134 6.77 -3.06 -14.86
N THR A 135 5.75 -3.70 -15.42
CA THR A 135 5.52 -3.73 -16.86
C THR A 135 5.23 -2.33 -17.41
N VAL A 136 4.34 -1.57 -16.76
CA VAL A 136 4.02 -0.19 -17.19
C VAL A 136 5.11 0.82 -16.83
N ILE A 137 5.87 0.62 -15.75
CA ILE A 137 7.04 1.46 -15.41
C ILE A 137 8.02 1.51 -16.59
N ALA A 138 8.32 0.36 -17.19
CA ALA A 138 9.31 0.25 -18.24
C ALA A 138 8.84 0.80 -19.60
N ARG A 139 7.52 0.86 -19.84
CA ARG A 139 6.95 1.08 -21.19
C ARG A 139 6.04 2.29 -21.30
N ALA A 140 5.41 2.72 -20.22
CA ALA A 140 4.41 3.78 -20.20
C ALA A 140 4.45 4.57 -18.89
N PRO A 141 5.42 5.50 -18.74
CA PRO A 141 5.61 6.27 -17.50
C PRO A 141 4.38 7.06 -17.05
N VAL A 142 3.56 7.56 -17.98
CA VAL A 142 2.31 8.28 -17.67
C VAL A 142 1.30 7.36 -16.97
N ILE A 143 1.08 6.16 -17.52
CA ILE A 143 0.17 5.16 -16.95
C ILE A 143 0.66 4.73 -15.56
N CYS A 144 1.96 4.48 -15.44
CA CYS A 144 2.60 4.18 -14.16
C CYS A 144 2.37 5.30 -13.14
N GLY A 145 2.55 6.56 -13.53
CA GLY A 145 2.33 7.72 -12.66
C GLY A 145 0.91 7.75 -12.12
N CYS A 146 -0.09 7.58 -12.98
CA CYS A 146 -1.50 7.51 -12.58
C CYS A 146 -1.78 6.38 -11.58
N LEU A 147 -1.30 5.17 -11.85
CA LEU A 147 -1.52 4.02 -10.96
C LEU A 147 -0.79 4.17 -9.62
N THR A 148 0.44 4.71 -9.65
CA THR A 148 1.21 4.96 -8.43
C THR A 148 0.50 5.99 -7.55
N GLN A 149 -0.04 7.06 -8.14
CA GLN A 149 -0.85 8.04 -7.41
C GLN A 149 -2.10 7.42 -6.79
N GLU A 150 -2.83 6.60 -7.54
CA GLU A 150 -4.00 5.86 -7.02
C GLU A 150 -3.64 4.95 -5.83
N LEU A 151 -2.50 4.25 -5.88
CA LEU A 151 -2.02 3.42 -4.77
C LEU A 151 -1.64 4.25 -3.54
N ILE A 152 -0.94 5.38 -3.74
CA ILE A 152 -0.56 6.27 -2.64
C ILE A 152 -1.81 6.87 -1.99
N PHE A 153 -2.77 7.31 -2.80
CA PHE A 153 -4.05 7.83 -2.32
C PHE A 153 -4.86 6.76 -1.57
N LEU A 154 -4.93 5.53 -2.10
CA LEU A 154 -5.51 4.38 -1.41
C LEU A 154 -4.84 4.18 -0.04
N ALA A 155 -3.52 4.14 0.03
CA ALA A 155 -2.80 3.96 1.29
C ALA A 155 -3.11 5.07 2.32
N GLN A 156 -3.20 6.33 1.86
CA GLN A 156 -3.63 7.45 2.71
C GLN A 156 -5.07 7.27 3.21
N GLU A 157 -6.01 6.96 2.32
CA GLU A 157 -7.41 6.75 2.64
C GLU A 157 -7.58 5.64 3.69
N LEU A 158 -6.92 4.50 3.48
CA LEU A 158 -6.91 3.39 4.45
C LEU A 158 -6.31 3.81 5.80
N SER A 159 -5.22 4.59 5.81
CA SER A 159 -4.61 5.07 7.04
C SER A 159 -5.53 6.01 7.84
N ASN A 160 -6.31 6.84 7.14
CA ASN A 160 -7.29 7.74 7.74
C ASN A 160 -8.46 6.96 8.34
N ILE A 161 -8.99 5.97 7.59
CA ILE A 161 -10.06 5.09 8.08
C ILE A 161 -9.59 4.33 9.33
N LEU A 162 -8.35 3.80 9.31
CA LEU A 162 -7.76 3.11 10.46
C LEU A 162 -7.64 4.03 11.68
N ALA A 163 -7.11 5.24 11.51
CA ALA A 163 -6.97 6.19 12.60
C ALA A 163 -8.34 6.57 13.21
N ALA A 164 -9.35 6.81 12.37
CA ALA A 164 -10.72 7.07 12.82
C ALA A 164 -11.31 5.87 13.58
N HIS A 165 -11.10 4.64 13.09
CA HIS A 165 -11.55 3.43 13.77
C HIS A 165 -10.93 3.27 15.16
N ILE A 166 -9.60 3.46 15.28
CA ILE A 166 -8.89 3.37 16.56
C ILE A 166 -9.34 4.49 17.52
N ALA A 167 -9.51 5.72 17.04
CA ALA A 167 -9.98 6.83 17.87
C ALA A 167 -11.38 6.57 18.47
N ARG A 168 -12.27 5.93 17.69
CA ARG A 168 -13.58 5.50 18.16
C ARG A 168 -13.49 4.41 19.23
N LEU A 169 -12.61 3.42 19.06
CA LEU A 169 -12.39 2.36 20.05
C LEU A 169 -11.80 2.90 21.37
N ALA A 170 -11.00 3.96 21.31
CA ALA A 170 -10.38 4.58 22.47
C ALA A 170 -11.32 5.45 23.32
N GLY A 171 -12.60 5.59 22.94
CA GLY A 171 -13.60 6.33 23.73
C GLY A 171 -13.47 7.86 23.66
N ASN A 172 -12.65 8.40 22.76
CA ASN A 172 -12.45 9.85 22.60
C ASN A 172 -13.55 10.53 21.77
N GLY A 173 -14.59 9.80 21.35
CA GLY A 173 -15.74 10.32 20.62
C GLY A 173 -16.85 10.78 21.55
N HIS A 174 -16.68 11.94 22.21
CA HIS A 174 -17.78 12.62 22.88
C HIS A 174 -18.30 13.76 21.98
N VAL A 175 -19.63 13.82 21.81
CA VAL A 175 -20.46 14.89 21.17
C VAL A 175 -20.49 14.77 19.62
N VAL A 176 -21.58 14.47 18.88
CA VAL A 176 -23.04 14.68 18.98
C VAL A 176 -23.76 13.56 18.19
N GLY A 177 -24.93 13.10 18.67
CA GLY A 177 -25.95 12.47 17.82
C GLY A 177 -25.96 10.93 17.85
N ALA A 178 -27.08 10.39 18.32
CA ALA A 178 -27.45 8.98 18.19
C ALA A 178 -27.47 8.55 16.70
N ASP A 179 -27.28 7.24 16.46
CA ASP A 179 -27.30 6.53 15.16
C ASP A 179 -25.98 6.43 14.35
N SER A 180 -24.93 5.83 14.90
CA SER A 180 -23.74 5.45 14.11
C SER A 180 -23.02 4.18 14.60
N GLN A 181 -23.77 3.21 15.13
CA GLN A 181 -23.27 1.85 15.34
C GLN A 181 -22.92 1.23 13.98
N ASN A 182 -21.62 1.00 13.73
CA ASN A 182 -21.00 0.38 12.55
C ASN A 182 -21.14 1.15 11.21
N GLN A 183 -20.18 2.03 10.91
CA GLN A 183 -19.98 2.66 9.58
C GLN A 183 -19.40 1.69 8.52
N TRP A 184 -19.60 0.39 8.69
CA TRP A 184 -19.22 -0.62 7.70
C TRP A 184 -20.48 -1.03 6.96
N PRO A 185 -20.45 -1.18 5.63
CA PRO A 185 -19.28 -1.10 4.75
C PRO A 185 -18.80 0.32 4.44
N VAL A 186 -17.51 0.48 4.11
CA VAL A 186 -16.90 1.76 3.69
C VAL A 186 -16.54 1.70 2.20
N THR A 187 -17.07 2.62 1.40
CA THR A 187 -16.70 2.75 -0.02
C THR A 187 -15.48 3.65 -0.17
N LEU A 188 -14.46 3.15 -0.87
CA LEU A 188 -13.23 3.88 -1.15
C LEU A 188 -13.38 4.70 -2.44
N GLN A 189 -12.75 5.88 -2.46
CA GLN A 189 -12.80 6.77 -3.63
C GLN A 189 -11.78 6.38 -4.70
N CYS A 190 -10.62 5.88 -4.29
CA CYS A 190 -9.57 5.39 -5.20
C CYS A 190 -10.04 4.22 -6.07
N PHE A 191 -9.39 4.01 -7.21
CA PHE A 191 -9.68 2.89 -8.13
C PHE A 191 -11.14 2.79 -8.61
N SER A 192 -11.90 3.87 -8.48
CA SER A 192 -13.26 3.99 -9.02
C SER A 192 -13.22 4.17 -10.52
N ILE A 193 -14.13 3.47 -11.20
CA ILE A 193 -14.28 3.47 -12.65
C ILE A 193 -15.65 4.04 -12.94
N ALA A 194 -15.66 5.18 -13.65
CA ALA A 194 -16.90 5.88 -13.93
C ALA A 194 -17.83 5.02 -14.81
N PRO A 195 -19.16 5.10 -14.61
CA PRO A 195 -20.12 4.38 -15.46
C PRO A 195 -20.13 4.88 -16.91
N VAL A 196 -19.54 6.06 -17.18
CA VAL A 196 -19.39 6.66 -18.53
C VAL A 196 -17.93 6.53 -18.99
N CYS A 197 -17.32 5.36 -18.83
CA CYS A 197 -16.01 5.08 -19.43
C CYS A 197 -16.15 4.88 -20.95
N SER A 198 -15.17 5.35 -21.72
CA SER A 198 -15.11 5.18 -23.19
C SER A 198 -15.08 3.69 -23.62
N SER A 199 -14.67 2.81 -22.70
CA SER A 199 -14.57 1.37 -22.92
C SER A 199 -15.80 0.64 -22.35
N SER A 200 -16.77 0.32 -23.21
CA SER A 200 -18.05 -0.32 -22.85
C SER A 200 -17.92 -1.71 -22.19
N TYR A 201 -16.76 -2.35 -22.31
CA TYR A 201 -16.48 -3.66 -21.73
C TYR A 201 -15.98 -3.61 -20.28
N LEU A 202 -15.67 -2.42 -19.76
CA LEU A 202 -15.25 -2.26 -18.36
C LEU A 202 -16.48 -2.17 -17.48
N THR A 203 -16.70 -3.18 -16.65
CA THR A 203 -17.79 -3.17 -15.68
C THR A 203 -17.49 -2.17 -14.56
N PRO A 204 -18.36 -1.17 -14.31
CA PRO A 204 -18.15 -0.17 -13.27
C PRO A 204 -18.01 -0.83 -11.90
N SER A 205 -17.13 -0.27 -11.08
CA SER A 205 -16.87 -0.82 -9.76
C SER A 205 -16.13 0.12 -8.86
N SER A 206 -16.47 0.05 -7.58
CA SER A 206 -15.78 0.71 -6.48
C SER A 206 -15.24 -0.34 -5.53
N LEU A 207 -14.15 0.00 -4.84
CA LEU A 207 -13.65 -0.82 -3.74
C LEU A 207 -14.47 -0.55 -2.49
N VAL A 208 -14.97 -1.61 -1.87
CA VAL A 208 -15.79 -1.53 -0.66
C VAL A 208 -15.15 -2.40 0.41
N LEU A 209 -14.92 -1.82 1.58
CA LEU A 209 -14.43 -2.52 2.74
C LEU A 209 -15.60 -3.01 3.58
N SER A 210 -15.76 -4.33 3.69
CA SER A 210 -16.86 -4.93 4.45
C SER A 210 -16.63 -4.93 5.96
N SER A 211 -15.37 -4.82 6.41
CA SER A 211 -15.02 -4.95 7.84
C SER A 211 -13.64 -4.33 8.18
N PRO A 212 -13.31 -4.17 9.48
CA PRO A 212 -11.95 -3.79 9.90
C PRO A 212 -10.87 -4.81 9.46
N ALA A 213 -11.22 -6.09 9.32
CA ALA A 213 -10.29 -7.09 8.81
C ALA A 213 -9.98 -6.87 7.32
N ALA A 214 -10.99 -6.48 6.52
CA ALA A 214 -10.81 -6.09 5.13
C ALA A 214 -9.88 -4.88 4.98
N LEU A 215 -10.02 -3.89 5.88
CA LEU A 215 -9.12 -2.74 5.96
C LEU A 215 -7.67 -3.18 6.22
N GLU A 216 -7.46 -4.10 7.16
CA GLU A 216 -6.13 -4.59 7.49
C GLU A 216 -5.48 -5.33 6.31
N THR A 217 -6.19 -6.27 5.68
CA THR A 217 -5.62 -7.05 4.59
C THR A 217 -5.35 -6.21 3.35
N LEU A 218 -6.26 -5.29 3.00
CA LEU A 218 -6.03 -4.37 1.90
C LEU A 218 -4.86 -3.42 2.19
N SER A 219 -4.75 -2.90 3.41
CA SER A 219 -3.61 -2.07 3.82
C SER A 219 -2.30 -2.83 3.71
N ALA A 220 -2.27 -4.10 4.12
CA ALA A 220 -1.08 -4.93 4.05
C ALA A 220 -0.62 -5.16 2.60
N VAL A 221 -1.55 -5.50 1.69
CA VAL A 221 -1.25 -5.67 0.26
C VAL A 221 -0.80 -4.36 -0.36
N THR A 222 -1.51 -3.26 -0.09
CA THR A 222 -1.19 -1.93 -0.64
C THR A 222 0.20 -1.46 -0.21
N LEU A 223 0.54 -1.58 1.08
CA LEU A 223 1.88 -1.24 1.58
C LEU A 223 2.96 -2.13 0.96
N GLY A 224 2.69 -3.42 0.77
CA GLY A 224 3.61 -4.35 0.12
C GLY A 224 3.90 -3.94 -1.33
N VAL A 225 2.84 -3.64 -2.11
CA VAL A 225 2.97 -3.20 -3.50
C VAL A 225 3.71 -1.86 -3.60
N ILE A 226 3.35 -0.85 -2.79
CA ILE A 226 4.05 0.45 -2.79
C ILE A 226 5.53 0.28 -2.42
N THR A 227 5.85 -0.58 -1.46
CA THR A 227 7.25 -0.85 -1.06
C THR A 227 8.07 -1.37 -2.23
N ASP A 228 7.50 -2.27 -3.03
CA ASP A 228 8.16 -2.90 -4.18
C ASP A 228 8.40 -1.90 -5.31
N ILE A 229 7.41 -1.04 -5.59
CA ILE A 229 7.51 -0.01 -6.63
C ILE A 229 8.08 1.32 -6.13
N LEU A 230 8.57 1.41 -4.88
CA LEU A 230 8.98 2.67 -4.27
C LEU A 230 10.06 3.41 -5.08
N ARG A 231 10.93 2.67 -5.77
CA ARG A 231 11.95 3.24 -6.67
C ARG A 231 11.35 3.97 -7.88
N ALA A 232 10.18 3.56 -8.33
CA ALA A 232 9.48 4.16 -9.46
C ALA A 232 8.68 5.40 -9.05
N VAL A 233 8.56 5.68 -7.75
CA VAL A 233 7.96 6.93 -7.25
C VAL A 233 8.91 8.08 -7.56
N VAL A 234 8.56 8.88 -8.56
CA VAL A 234 9.47 9.90 -9.13
C VAL A 234 9.46 11.22 -8.33
N SER A 235 8.37 11.52 -7.63
CA SER A 235 8.19 12.81 -6.93
C SER A 235 8.58 12.75 -5.45
N GLN A 236 9.35 13.75 -4.99
CA GLN A 236 9.64 13.91 -3.56
C GLN A 236 8.37 14.10 -2.70
N ARG A 237 7.31 14.68 -3.28
CA ARG A 237 6.02 14.85 -2.58
C ARG A 237 5.38 13.50 -2.31
N ASP A 238 5.45 12.58 -3.27
CA ASP A 238 4.87 11.25 -3.17
C ASP A 238 5.62 10.40 -2.14
N VAL A 239 6.95 10.44 -2.15
CA VAL A 239 7.79 9.77 -1.13
C VAL A 239 7.48 10.32 0.27
N SER A 240 7.30 11.64 0.39
CA SER A 240 6.86 12.31 1.62
C SER A 240 5.50 11.81 2.09
N VAL A 241 4.52 11.72 1.20
CA VAL A 241 3.19 11.19 1.53
C VAL A 241 3.28 9.74 2.00
N VAL A 242 4.01 8.90 1.27
CA VAL A 242 4.24 7.49 1.64
C VAL A 242 4.88 7.38 3.03
N TRP A 243 5.85 8.24 3.34
CA TRP A 243 6.48 8.31 4.65
C TRP A 243 5.48 8.63 5.77
N GLU A 244 4.65 9.66 5.57
CA GLU A 244 3.65 10.08 6.55
C GLU A 244 2.60 8.99 6.78
N THR A 245 2.11 8.38 5.70
CA THR A 245 1.16 7.25 5.73
C THR A 245 1.77 6.04 6.45
N ALA A 246 3.03 5.70 6.17
CA ALA A 246 3.72 4.61 6.85
C ALA A 246 3.88 4.89 8.36
N CYS A 247 4.18 6.12 8.76
CA CYS A 247 4.20 6.51 10.18
C CYS A 247 2.83 6.38 10.84
N SER A 248 1.74 6.70 10.13
CA SER A 248 0.38 6.53 10.63
C SER A 248 0.04 5.05 10.88
N PHE A 249 0.35 4.18 9.93
CA PHE A 249 0.20 2.73 10.11
C PHE A 249 1.12 2.16 11.20
N LEU A 250 2.33 2.73 11.37
CA LEU A 250 3.23 2.35 12.45
C LEU A 250 2.64 2.69 13.82
N ALA A 251 1.94 3.82 13.95
CA ALA A 251 1.31 4.23 15.21
C ALA A 251 0.01 3.44 15.49
N ASN A 252 -0.86 3.31 14.50
CA ASN A 252 -2.23 2.84 14.68
C ASN A 252 -2.48 1.39 14.26
N GLY A 253 -1.57 0.80 13.48
CA GLY A 253 -1.72 -0.54 12.91
C GLY A 253 -1.40 -1.66 13.90
N ASN A 254 -1.82 -2.87 13.54
CA ASN A 254 -1.46 -4.08 14.26
C ASN A 254 -0.01 -4.52 13.95
N ALA A 255 0.44 -5.64 14.53
CA ALA A 255 1.81 -6.11 14.35
C ALA A 255 2.22 -6.34 12.88
N ARG A 256 1.26 -6.78 12.03
CA ARG A 256 1.50 -6.99 10.60
C ARG A 256 1.73 -5.67 9.88
N LEU A 257 0.84 -4.69 10.06
CA LEU A 257 0.97 -3.37 9.45
C LEU A 257 2.19 -2.63 9.96
N GLN A 258 2.48 -2.68 11.27
CA GLN A 258 3.69 -2.09 11.85
C GLN A 258 4.97 -2.64 11.22
N LYS A 259 5.04 -3.96 10.99
CA LYS A 259 6.19 -4.59 10.31
C LYS A 259 6.36 -4.04 8.90
N LEU A 260 5.28 -3.99 8.11
CA LEU A 260 5.30 -3.47 6.74
C LEU A 260 5.67 -1.97 6.72
N SER A 261 5.14 -1.18 7.65
CA SER A 261 5.49 0.23 7.83
C SER A 261 6.98 0.44 8.10
N LEU A 262 7.62 -0.41 8.92
CA LEU A 262 9.06 -0.31 9.13
C LEU A 262 9.86 -0.67 7.86
N VAL A 263 9.40 -1.65 7.08
CA VAL A 263 10.05 -2.03 5.82
C VAL A 263 10.00 -0.88 4.81
N ILE A 264 8.82 -0.26 4.64
CA ILE A 264 8.70 0.86 3.70
C ILE A 264 9.47 2.09 4.18
N LEU A 265 9.45 2.42 5.48
CA LEU A 265 10.26 3.52 6.04
C LEU A 265 11.75 3.29 5.85
N ARG A 266 12.23 2.08 6.13
CA ARG A 266 13.61 1.64 5.82
C ARG A 266 13.93 1.89 4.36
N ARG A 267 13.05 1.44 3.46
CA ARG A 267 13.24 1.58 2.04
C ARG A 267 13.30 3.03 1.58
N SER A 268 12.43 3.89 2.12
CA SER A 268 12.46 5.32 1.84
C SER A 268 13.79 5.97 2.25
N VAL A 269 14.33 5.62 3.41
CA VAL A 269 15.65 6.11 3.85
C VAL A 269 16.77 5.61 2.94
N GLU A 270 16.75 4.34 2.56
CA GLU A 270 17.76 3.78 1.64
C GLU A 270 17.77 4.48 0.28
N LEU A 271 16.64 5.03 -0.17
CA LEU A 271 16.51 5.69 -1.48
C LEU A 271 16.78 7.20 -1.44
N GLY A 272 16.39 7.90 -0.38
CA GLY A 272 16.42 9.36 -0.33
C GLY A 272 17.01 9.97 0.95
N GLY A 273 17.55 9.13 1.84
CA GLY A 273 18.00 9.54 3.17
C GLY A 273 16.84 9.84 4.12
N PHE A 274 17.17 10.22 5.36
CA PHE A 274 16.16 10.50 6.38
C PHE A 274 15.47 11.86 6.15
N PRO A 275 14.13 11.93 6.09
CA PRO A 275 13.42 13.17 5.84
C PRO A 275 13.38 14.05 7.10
N LYS A 276 14.41 14.88 7.30
CA LYS A 276 14.58 15.74 8.50
C LYS A 276 13.33 16.55 8.86
N ARG A 277 12.59 17.08 7.86
CA ARG A 277 11.37 17.87 8.07
C ARG A 277 10.20 17.05 8.64
N GLN A 278 10.12 15.76 8.31
CA GLN A 278 9.02 14.85 8.70
C GLN A 278 9.44 13.80 9.73
N GLY A 279 10.71 13.81 10.15
CA GLY A 279 11.23 12.90 11.17
C GLY A 279 10.41 12.94 12.45
N HIS A 280 9.75 14.07 12.74
CA HIS A 280 8.91 14.19 13.91
C HIS A 280 7.71 13.24 13.95
N ARG A 281 7.13 12.90 12.79
CA ARG A 281 6.02 11.95 12.71
C ARG A 281 6.50 10.53 13.00
N PHE A 282 7.69 10.18 12.51
CA PHE A 282 8.33 8.90 12.82
C PHE A 282 8.57 8.76 14.34
N PHE A 283 9.16 9.77 14.97
CA PHE A 283 9.42 9.74 16.42
C PHE A 283 8.14 9.74 17.24
N ALA A 284 7.09 10.45 16.83
CA ALA A 284 5.79 10.39 17.48
C ALA A 284 5.19 8.97 17.43
N ALA A 285 5.22 8.33 16.25
CA ALA A 285 4.79 6.95 16.07
C ALA A 285 5.63 5.97 16.90
N TYR A 286 6.95 6.17 16.94
CA TYR A 286 7.87 5.38 17.76
C TYR A 286 7.54 5.45 19.25
N LEU A 287 7.33 6.66 19.77
CA LEU A 287 6.99 6.87 21.17
C LEU A 287 5.64 6.25 21.51
N TYR A 288 4.69 6.24 20.57
CA TYR A 288 3.42 5.54 20.74
C TYR A 288 3.61 4.03 20.86
N LEU A 289 4.41 3.41 19.98
CA LEU A 289 4.74 1.98 20.06
C LEU A 289 5.42 1.60 21.38
N LEU A 290 6.34 2.43 21.87
CA LEU A 290 7.00 2.20 23.16
C LEU A 290 6.07 2.32 24.37
N ARG A 291 4.94 3.04 24.24
CA ARG A 291 3.95 3.20 25.32
C ARG A 291 3.00 2.02 25.45
N ILE A 292 2.81 1.22 24.41
CA ILE A 292 1.96 0.03 24.47
C ILE A 292 2.60 -0.93 25.48
N PRO A 293 1.98 -1.19 26.65
CA PRO A 293 2.53 -2.12 27.61
C PRO A 293 2.60 -3.49 26.94
N LEU A 294 3.81 -4.03 26.77
CA LEU A 294 4.01 -5.43 26.41
C LEU A 294 3.17 -6.26 27.40
N ARG A 295 2.06 -6.85 26.95
CA ARG A 295 1.21 -7.76 27.72
C ARG A 295 2.01 -9.01 28.10
N HIS A 296 2.85 -8.92 29.11
CA HIS A 296 3.55 -10.05 29.72
C HIS A 296 3.57 -9.89 31.25
N GLY A 297 3.27 -10.99 31.95
CA GLY A 297 2.84 -11.09 33.34
C GLY A 297 3.72 -10.51 34.47
N PRO A 298 3.32 -10.70 35.74
CA PRO A 298 3.57 -9.76 36.85
C PRO A 298 5.03 -9.61 37.31
N ARG A 299 5.96 -10.45 36.86
CA ARG A 299 7.38 -10.37 37.28
C ARG A 299 8.23 -9.36 36.50
N ARG A 300 7.67 -8.61 35.54
CA ARG A 300 8.43 -7.70 34.64
C ARG A 300 8.29 -6.19 34.93
N GLN A 301 7.63 -5.78 36.01
CA GLN A 301 7.37 -4.35 36.29
C GLN A 301 8.61 -3.48 36.61
N GLN A 302 9.74 -4.05 37.05
CA GLN A 302 10.94 -3.26 37.39
C GLN A 302 11.82 -2.88 36.19
N SER A 303 11.94 -3.73 35.15
CA SER A 303 12.68 -3.35 33.93
C SER A 303 11.84 -2.46 33.00
N LEU A 304 10.52 -2.68 32.97
CA LEU A 304 9.56 -1.86 32.21
C LEU A 304 9.40 -0.45 32.79
N ARG A 305 9.45 -0.25 34.12
CA ARG A 305 9.46 1.10 34.73
C ARG A 305 10.70 1.91 34.36
N ARG A 306 11.87 1.27 34.23
CA ARG A 306 13.10 1.92 33.73
C ARG A 306 13.00 2.26 32.24
N GLY A 307 12.36 1.41 31.43
CA GLY A 307 12.08 1.68 30.01
C GLY A 307 11.08 2.84 29.81
N ALA A 308 9.99 2.87 30.59
CA ALA A 308 8.96 3.90 30.52
C ALA A 308 9.46 5.28 31.02
N ALA A 309 10.22 5.33 32.10
CA ALA A 309 10.86 6.58 32.57
C ALA A 309 11.87 7.12 31.54
N LYS A 310 12.58 6.24 30.83
CA LYS A 310 13.53 6.61 29.77
C LYS A 310 12.84 7.02 28.47
N ALA A 311 11.75 6.37 28.08
CA ALA A 311 10.88 6.82 26.99
C ALA A 311 10.25 8.18 27.29
N ASN A 312 9.96 8.46 28.57
CA ASN A 312 9.50 9.78 29.01
C ASN A 312 10.62 10.85 28.97
N ALA A 313 11.88 10.49 29.24
CA ALA A 313 13.03 11.39 29.06
C ALA A 313 13.30 11.71 27.57
N LEU A 314 13.19 10.70 26.69
CA LEU A 314 13.21 10.87 25.23
C LEU A 314 12.04 11.75 24.75
N ARG A 315 10.83 11.53 25.28
CA ARG A 315 9.66 12.39 25.04
C ARG A 315 9.95 13.84 25.42
N VAL A 316 10.53 14.10 26.59
CA VAL A 316 10.84 15.46 27.06
C VAL A 316 11.90 16.12 26.17
N SER A 317 12.96 15.40 25.79
CA SER A 317 13.95 15.93 24.84
C SER A 317 13.39 16.19 23.46
N PHE A 318 12.57 15.28 22.95
CA PHE A 318 11.95 15.38 21.62
C PHE A 318 10.90 16.51 21.56
N VAL A 319 10.11 16.70 22.62
CA VAL A 319 9.21 17.86 22.78
C VAL A 319 10.00 19.17 22.87
N ARG A 320 11.17 19.17 23.53
CA ARG A 320 12.08 20.33 23.56
C ARG A 320 12.64 20.67 22.17
N MET A 321 13.03 19.66 21.40
CA MET A 321 13.52 19.78 20.01
C MET A 321 12.43 20.30 19.06
N LEU A 322 11.19 19.83 19.21
CA LEU A 322 10.05 20.33 18.44
C LEU A 322 9.69 21.77 18.79
N ALA A 323 9.69 22.11 20.08
CA ALA A 323 9.42 23.47 20.55
C ALA A 323 10.46 24.49 20.04
N THR A 324 11.73 24.08 19.87
CA THR A 324 12.76 24.92 19.26
C THR A 324 12.58 25.12 17.75
N HIS A 325 11.91 24.21 17.06
CA HIS A 325 11.64 24.31 15.62
C HIS A 325 10.37 25.09 15.26
N THR A 326 9.37 25.13 16.15
CA THR A 326 8.11 25.86 15.92
C THR A 326 8.20 27.35 16.23
N LEU A 327 9.23 27.80 16.96
CA LEU A 327 9.33 29.20 17.43
C LEU A 327 10.18 30.13 16.53
N SER A 328 10.88 29.66 15.49
CA SER A 328 11.50 30.57 14.50
C SER A 328 11.99 29.85 13.23
N PRO A 329 11.47 30.17 12.02
CA PRO A 329 11.92 29.52 10.78
C PRO A 329 13.16 30.15 10.12
N SER A 330 13.77 31.20 10.70
CA SER A 330 14.58 32.16 9.92
C SER A 330 16.09 32.16 10.14
N THR A 331 16.70 31.20 10.83
CA THR A 331 18.18 31.18 10.99
C THR A 331 18.81 29.84 10.69
N SER A 332 19.74 29.84 9.73
CA SER A 332 20.54 28.69 9.27
C SER A 332 21.34 27.99 10.38
N ARG A 333 21.52 28.63 11.55
CA ARG A 333 22.16 28.04 12.74
C ARG A 333 21.25 27.10 13.54
N GLY A 334 19.93 27.30 13.54
CA GLY A 334 18.97 26.46 14.29
C GLY A 334 18.81 25.04 13.72
N CYS A 335 18.95 24.89 12.40
CA CYS A 335 18.94 23.58 11.74
C CYS A 335 20.19 22.74 12.05
N LEU A 336 21.35 23.39 12.24
CA LEU A 336 22.62 22.73 12.59
C LEU A 336 22.63 22.26 14.06
N SER A 337 22.05 23.04 14.99
CA SER A 337 21.92 22.60 16.38
C SER A 337 20.92 21.45 16.53
N ALA A 338 19.85 21.44 15.74
CA ALA A 338 18.87 20.35 15.77
C ALA A 338 19.41 19.05 15.17
N SER A 339 20.27 19.11 14.14
CA SER A 339 20.96 17.91 13.62
C SER A 339 21.99 17.37 14.60
N ALA A 340 22.75 18.23 15.28
CA ALA A 340 23.70 17.81 16.31
C ALA A 340 22.98 17.19 17.54
N LEU A 341 21.88 17.80 17.98
CA LEU A 341 21.00 17.23 19.02
C LEU A 341 20.35 15.91 18.57
N TRP A 342 20.04 15.76 17.29
CA TRP A 342 19.53 14.53 16.71
C TRP A 342 20.60 13.43 16.74
N GLU A 343 21.83 13.69 16.29
CA GLU A 343 22.96 12.75 16.37
C GLU A 343 23.26 12.33 17.83
N GLU A 344 23.21 13.27 18.78
CA GLU A 344 23.41 12.99 20.21
C GLU A 344 22.28 12.11 20.79
N GLN A 345 21.01 12.40 20.47
CA GLN A 345 19.85 11.64 20.95
C GLN A 345 19.80 10.22 20.37
N VAL A 346 20.10 10.08 19.09
CA VAL A 346 20.14 8.77 18.42
C VAL A 346 21.35 7.97 18.92
N SER A 347 22.51 8.58 19.16
CA SER A 347 23.67 7.92 19.80
C SER A 347 23.34 7.43 21.23
N THR A 348 22.53 8.20 21.97
CA THR A 348 22.08 7.83 23.31
C THR A 348 21.06 6.68 23.29
N LEU A 349 20.26 6.58 22.22
CA LEU A 349 19.34 5.46 21.95
C LEU A 349 20.11 4.17 21.64
N GLU A 350 21.15 4.25 20.80
CA GLU A 350 22.02 3.12 20.46
C GLU A 350 22.70 2.53 21.70
N ALA A 351 23.40 3.34 22.48
CA ALA A 351 24.18 2.89 23.63
C ALA A 351 23.36 2.16 24.71
N ARG A 352 22.02 2.30 24.71
CA ARG A 352 21.14 1.78 25.78
C ARG A 352 20.20 0.64 25.37
N TRP A 353 20.05 0.37 24.07
CA TRP A 353 19.16 -0.69 23.54
C TRP A 353 19.85 -1.71 22.62
N LEU A 354 21.16 -1.56 22.40
CA LEU A 354 21.97 -2.35 21.45
C LEU A 354 22.11 -3.87 21.75
N ASN A 355 21.54 -4.40 22.84
CA ASN A 355 21.45 -5.84 23.04
C ASN A 355 20.06 -6.35 22.68
N PRO A 356 19.84 -6.90 21.46
CA PRO A 356 18.63 -7.61 21.13
C PRO A 356 18.53 -8.82 22.07
N CYS A 357 17.73 -8.68 23.12
CA CYS A 357 17.40 -9.82 23.96
C CYS A 357 16.60 -10.79 23.08
N ALA A 358 16.88 -12.10 23.14
CA ALA A 358 16.21 -13.16 22.35
C ALA A 358 14.67 -13.28 22.58
N ARG A 359 14.06 -12.29 23.26
CA ARG A 359 12.65 -12.22 23.67
C ARG A 359 11.97 -10.90 23.26
N CYS A 360 12.57 -10.11 22.37
CA CYS A 360 11.95 -8.90 21.82
C CYS A 360 10.98 -9.23 20.67
N SER A 361 9.88 -8.49 20.54
CA SER A 361 8.96 -8.61 19.40
C SER A 361 9.71 -8.35 18.07
N PRO A 362 9.41 -9.07 16.97
CA PRO A 362 10.05 -8.85 15.66
C PRO A 362 10.04 -7.38 15.21
N THR A 363 8.97 -6.65 15.53
CA THR A 363 8.83 -5.22 15.24
C THR A 363 9.86 -4.37 15.99
N CYS A 364 10.15 -4.70 17.26
CA CYS A 364 11.18 -4.01 18.05
C CYS A 364 12.59 -4.29 17.52
N CYS A 365 12.85 -5.52 17.04
CA CYS A 365 14.13 -5.87 16.42
C CYS A 365 14.35 -5.13 15.10
N LEU A 366 13.35 -5.09 14.22
CA LEU A 366 13.39 -4.33 12.96
C LEU A 366 13.61 -2.84 13.22
N MET A 367 12.98 -2.31 14.28
CA MET A 367 13.12 -0.92 14.68
C MET A 367 14.51 -0.58 15.21
N ALA A 368 15.12 -1.47 16.00
CA ALA A 368 16.51 -1.30 16.44
C ALA A 368 17.47 -1.31 15.25
N THR A 369 17.25 -2.18 14.26
CA THR A 369 18.03 -2.19 13.01
C THR A 369 17.84 -0.91 12.20
N PHE A 370 16.62 -0.38 12.12
CA PHE A 370 16.34 0.87 11.42
C PHE A 370 17.02 2.08 12.09
N ILE A 371 17.02 2.14 13.43
CA ILE A 371 17.72 3.22 14.16
C ILE A 371 19.23 3.17 13.91
N LYS A 372 19.84 1.98 13.87
CA LYS A 372 21.27 1.83 13.52
C LYS A 372 21.57 2.27 12.09
N MET A 373 20.64 2.04 11.16
CA MET A 373 20.80 2.47 9.76
C MET A 373 20.81 4.00 9.62
N LEU A 374 20.14 4.74 10.51
CA LEU A 374 20.10 6.21 10.43
C LEU A 374 21.42 6.90 10.83
N HIS A 375 22.37 6.16 11.40
CA HIS A 375 23.67 6.67 11.86
C HIS A 375 24.81 6.48 10.85
N PHE A 376 24.57 5.70 9.79
CA PHE A 376 25.45 5.59 8.62
C PHE A 376 24.85 6.38 7.46
#